data_AF-A0A7R9QG72-F1
#
_entry.id   AF-A0A7R9QG72-F1
#
_cell.length_a   1.000
_cell.length_b   1.000
_cell.length_c   1.000
_cell.angle_alpha   90.00
_cell.angle_beta   90.00
_cell.angle_gamma   90.00
#
_symmetry.space_group_name_H-M   'P 1'
#
loop_
_entity.id
_entity.type
_entity.pdbx_description
1 polymer ?
#
loop_
_entity_poly.entity_id
_entity_poly.type
_entity_poly.pdbx_seq_one_letter_code
_entity_poly.pdbx_strand_id
1 'polypeptide(L)'
;IAINKSKYYKTSKGLRLGAGPFVSALEFATGQTAQIVGKPNHQFFLQALEPFDCRPEDSVMIGDDVCDDIGGAQSLGMAGILVKTGKYRSGDENKINPLPHYVLPSFSEAIDLIIQNNS
;
A
#
# COMPACT_ATOMS: atom_id res chain seq x y z
N ILE A 1 -5.73 3.23 -19.08
CA ILE A 1 -5.91 2.59 -17.75
C ILE A 1 -4.57 2.03 -17.32
N ALA A 2 -4.20 2.14 -16.05
CA ALA A 2 -3.00 1.51 -15.48
C ALA A 2 -3.28 0.98 -14.06
N ILE A 3 -2.60 -0.10 -13.67
CA ILE A 3 -2.81 -0.73 -12.35
C ILE A 3 -2.27 0.18 -11.24
N ASN A 4 -1.06 0.74 -11.36
CA ASN A 4 -0.52 1.70 -10.40
C ASN A 4 0.49 2.62 -11.08
N LYS A 5 0.89 3.70 -10.40
CA LYS A 5 2.03 4.55 -10.80
C LYS A 5 3.18 4.43 -9.81
N SER A 6 3.44 3.21 -9.34
CA SER A 6 4.54 2.94 -8.41
C SER A 6 5.86 3.40 -9.02
N LYS A 7 6.65 4.15 -8.23
CA LYS A 7 7.95 4.68 -8.67
C LYS A 7 8.97 3.55 -8.84
N TYR A 8 8.99 2.64 -7.86
CA TYR A 8 9.92 1.51 -7.81
C TYR A 8 9.38 0.36 -6.96
N TYR A 9 10.01 -0.80 -7.08
CA TYR A 9 9.85 -1.96 -6.20
C TYR A 9 11.22 -2.54 -5.82
N LYS A 10 11.29 -3.31 -4.73
CA LYS A 10 12.54 -3.90 -4.24
C LYS A 10 12.68 -5.34 -4.70
N THR A 11 13.90 -5.69 -5.12
CA THR A 11 14.32 -7.06 -5.46
C THR A 11 15.53 -7.44 -4.62
N SER A 12 15.96 -8.70 -4.67
CA SER A 12 17.22 -9.15 -4.06
C SER A 12 18.45 -8.40 -4.59
N LYS A 13 18.38 -7.83 -5.80
CA LYS A 13 19.44 -7.05 -6.45
C LYS A 13 19.27 -5.53 -6.28
N GLY A 14 18.36 -5.08 -5.41
CA GLY A 14 18.07 -3.67 -5.16
C GLY A 14 16.80 -3.16 -5.83
N LEU A 15 16.66 -1.84 -5.93
CA LEU A 15 15.47 -1.19 -6.46
C LEU A 15 15.39 -1.30 -7.99
N ARG A 16 14.16 -1.47 -8.49
CA ARG A 16 13.79 -1.52 -9.92
C ARG A 16 12.65 -0.57 -10.19
N LEU A 17 12.58 -0.02 -11.40
CA LEU A 17 11.48 0.87 -11.80
C LEU A 17 10.15 0.14 -11.75
N GLY A 18 9.15 0.79 -11.15
CA GLY A 18 7.77 0.32 -11.19
C GLY A 18 7.09 0.65 -12.51
N ALA A 19 5.78 0.46 -12.57
CA ALA A 19 5.00 0.82 -13.75
C ALA A 19 4.91 2.35 -13.96
N GLY A 20 5.04 3.14 -12.89
CA GLY A 20 4.85 4.60 -12.91
C GLY A 20 5.67 5.34 -13.96
N PRO A 21 6.99 5.15 -14.06
CA PRO A 21 7.81 5.75 -15.10
C PRO A 21 7.31 5.48 -16.53
N PHE A 22 6.87 4.26 -16.82
CA PHE A 22 6.35 3.89 -18.15
C PHE A 22 4.97 4.51 -18.41
N VAL A 23 4.11 4.52 -17.39
CA VAL A 23 2.80 5.20 -17.47
C VAL A 23 3.00 6.68 -17.75
N SER A 24 3.87 7.36 -17.00
CA SER A 24 4.16 8.78 -17.20
C SER A 24 4.75 9.07 -18.59
N ALA A 25 5.59 8.19 -19.12
CA ALA A 25 6.13 8.33 -20.48
C ALA A 25 5.03 8.25 -21.55
N LEU A 26 4.09 7.30 -21.40
CA LEU A 26 2.94 7.16 -22.31
C LEU A 26 1.98 8.35 -22.20
N GLU A 27 1.70 8.82 -20.99
CA GLU A 27 0.87 10.01 -20.77
C GLU A 27 1.49 11.24 -21.44
N PHE A 28 2.79 11.45 -21.25
CA PHE A 28 3.51 12.55 -21.88
C PHE A 28 3.46 12.47 -23.42
N ALA A 29 3.72 11.28 -23.98
CA ALA A 29 3.73 11.08 -25.43
C ALA A 29 2.35 11.23 -26.08
N THR A 30 1.27 10.94 -25.35
CA THR A 30 -0.10 10.94 -25.87
C THR A 30 -0.91 12.19 -25.49
N GLY A 31 -0.45 12.96 -24.51
CA GLY A 31 -1.21 14.07 -23.91
C GLY A 31 -2.39 13.62 -23.04
N GLN A 32 -2.55 12.31 -22.80
CA GLN A 32 -3.65 11.73 -22.04
C GLN A 32 -3.21 11.37 -20.62
N THR A 33 -4.13 11.35 -19.66
CA THR A 33 -3.89 10.88 -18.29
C THR A 33 -4.43 9.47 -18.08
N ALA A 34 -3.64 8.62 -17.40
CA ALA A 34 -4.06 7.25 -17.11
C ALA A 34 -4.98 7.22 -15.87
N GLN A 35 -6.16 6.61 -16.03
CA GLN A 35 -6.96 6.19 -14.87
C GLN A 35 -6.25 5.08 -14.10
N ILE A 36 -6.03 5.30 -12.80
CA ILE A 36 -5.35 4.36 -11.90
C ILE A 36 -6.38 3.56 -11.10
N VAL A 37 -6.31 2.23 -11.21
CA VAL A 37 -7.31 1.32 -10.63
C VAL A 37 -6.80 0.52 -9.42
N GLY A 38 -5.49 0.46 -9.20
CA GLY A 38 -4.89 -0.15 -8.01
C GLY A 38 -4.65 0.86 -6.89
N LYS A 39 -3.97 0.41 -5.85
CA LYS A 39 -3.56 1.22 -4.70
C LYS A 39 -2.94 2.58 -5.13
N PRO A 40 -3.30 3.69 -4.46
CA PRO A 40 -4.16 3.82 -3.28
C PRO A 40 -5.67 3.97 -3.60
N ASN A 41 -6.15 3.58 -4.79
CA ASN A 41 -7.57 3.72 -5.13
C ASN A 41 -8.47 2.93 -4.18
N HIS A 42 -9.48 3.59 -3.59
CA HIS A 42 -10.41 3.00 -2.64
C HIS A 42 -11.10 1.73 -3.17
N GLN A 43 -11.48 1.72 -4.45
CA GLN A 43 -12.15 0.57 -5.06
C GLN A 43 -11.30 -0.69 -5.03
N PHE A 44 -9.96 -0.56 -5.10
CA PHE A 44 -9.05 -1.69 -5.01
C PHE A 44 -9.16 -2.42 -3.66
N PHE A 45 -9.20 -1.65 -2.57
CA PHE A 45 -9.32 -2.20 -1.21
C PHE A 45 -10.71 -2.79 -0.97
N LEU A 46 -11.77 -2.06 -1.37
CA LEU A 46 -13.15 -2.53 -1.20
C LEU A 46 -13.40 -3.85 -1.95
N GLN A 47 -12.87 -3.99 -3.17
CA GLN A 47 -12.95 -5.23 -3.94
C GLN A 47 -12.20 -6.40 -3.30
N ALA A 48 -11.13 -6.13 -2.54
CA ALA A 48 -10.42 -7.17 -1.81
C ALA A 48 -11.20 -7.69 -0.59
N LEU A 49 -12.07 -6.85 -0.01
CA LEU A 49 -12.89 -7.20 1.16
C LEU A 49 -14.24 -7.84 0.78
N GLU A 50 -14.76 -7.54 -0.41
CA GLU A 50 -16.07 -8.01 -0.89
C GLU A 50 -16.29 -9.53 -0.72
N PRO A 51 -15.33 -10.43 -1.06
CA PRO A 51 -15.54 -11.88 -0.92
C PRO A 51 -15.70 -12.36 0.54
N PHE A 52 -15.33 -11.53 1.51
CA PHE A 52 -15.30 -11.87 2.93
C PHE A 52 -16.42 -11.20 3.74
N ASP A 53 -17.30 -10.40 3.09
CA ASP A 53 -18.32 -9.58 3.75
C ASP A 53 -17.74 -8.77 4.94
N CYS A 54 -16.51 -8.29 4.76
CA CYS A 54 -15.73 -7.62 5.79
C CYS A 54 -15.80 -6.10 5.58
N ARG A 55 -16.13 -5.37 6.64
CA ARG A 55 -16.11 -3.90 6.59
C ARG A 55 -14.66 -3.42 6.68
N PRO A 56 -14.30 -2.29 6.03
CA PRO A 56 -12.96 -1.72 6.13
C PRO A 56 -12.45 -1.58 7.57
N GLU A 57 -13.32 -1.14 8.49
CA GLU A 57 -12.97 -0.89 9.89
C GLU A 57 -12.64 -2.17 10.67
N ASP A 58 -13.10 -3.33 10.17
CA ASP A 58 -12.83 -4.65 10.76
C ASP A 58 -11.65 -5.36 10.06
N SER A 59 -10.89 -4.63 9.25
CA SER A 59 -9.80 -5.18 8.43
C SER A 59 -8.48 -4.46 8.65
N VAL A 60 -7.37 -5.17 8.36
CA VAL A 60 -6.01 -4.68 8.52
C VAL A 60 -5.27 -4.78 7.19
N MET A 61 -4.67 -3.68 6.74
CA MET A 61 -3.72 -3.67 5.62
C MET A 61 -2.28 -3.78 6.15
N ILE A 62 -1.57 -4.82 5.73
CA ILE A 62 -0.14 -5.00 5.98
C ILE A 62 0.61 -4.70 4.67
N GLY A 63 1.50 -3.71 4.68
CA GLY A 63 2.19 -3.26 3.46
C GLY A 63 3.55 -2.64 3.72
N ASP A 64 4.37 -2.54 2.69
CA ASP A 64 5.72 -1.95 2.74
C ASP A 64 5.79 -0.54 2.12
N ASP A 65 4.68 -0.06 1.54
CA ASP A 65 4.53 1.26 0.94
C ASP A 65 3.57 2.13 1.76
N VAL A 66 4.12 3.12 2.46
CA VAL A 66 3.33 3.98 3.36
C VAL A 66 2.24 4.77 2.63
N CYS A 67 2.49 5.21 1.40
CA CYS A 67 1.53 6.03 0.67
C CYS A 67 0.48 5.15 -0.01
N ASP A 68 0.92 4.16 -0.77
CA ASP A 68 0.02 3.35 -1.61
C ASP A 68 -0.75 2.34 -0.76
N ASP A 69 -0.10 1.67 0.18
CA ASP A 69 -0.72 0.62 1.00
C ASP A 69 -1.44 1.22 2.20
N ILE A 70 -0.68 1.88 3.07
CA ILE A 70 -1.15 2.27 4.40
C ILE A 70 -2.06 3.50 4.31
N GLY A 71 -1.63 4.54 3.58
CA GLY A 71 -2.44 5.73 3.36
C GLY A 71 -3.76 5.42 2.65
N GLY A 72 -3.72 4.58 1.61
CA GLY A 72 -4.93 4.18 0.87
C GLY A 72 -5.89 3.30 1.67
N ALA A 73 -5.38 2.46 2.56
CA ALA A 73 -6.22 1.65 3.46
C ALA A 73 -6.82 2.50 4.59
N GLN A 74 -6.02 3.36 5.22
CA GLN A 74 -6.48 4.20 6.34
C GLN A 74 -7.48 5.27 5.91
N SER A 75 -7.45 5.74 4.64
CA SER A 75 -8.49 6.65 4.13
C SER A 75 -9.87 6.00 4.00
N LEU A 76 -9.93 4.66 4.10
CA LEU A 76 -11.17 3.88 4.17
C LEU A 76 -11.53 3.42 5.59
N GLY A 77 -10.73 3.78 6.61
CA GLY A 77 -10.94 3.35 7.99
C GLY A 77 -10.31 2.01 8.35
N MET A 78 -9.59 1.36 7.42
CA MET A 78 -8.83 0.14 7.74
C MET A 78 -7.66 0.46 8.68
N ALA A 79 -7.32 -0.49 9.55
CA ALA A 79 -6.08 -0.41 10.31
C ALA A 79 -4.88 -0.64 9.38
N GLY A 80 -3.78 0.09 9.61
CA GLY A 80 -2.61 0.08 8.75
C GLY A 80 -1.33 -0.33 9.48
N ILE A 81 -0.71 -1.43 9.05
CA ILE A 81 0.58 -1.93 9.58
C ILE A 81 1.66 -1.82 8.49
N LEU A 82 2.63 -0.94 8.72
CA LEU A 82 3.77 -0.73 7.83
C LEU A 82 4.91 -1.69 8.18
N VAL A 83 5.38 -2.48 7.21
CA VAL A 83 6.50 -3.43 7.40
C VAL A 83 7.79 -2.97 6.71
N LYS A 84 8.94 -3.30 7.29
CA LYS A 84 10.26 -2.79 6.85
C LYS A 84 11.01 -3.69 5.86
N THR A 85 10.40 -4.79 5.40
CA THR A 85 11.05 -5.77 4.51
C THR A 85 11.17 -5.31 3.06
N GLY A 86 10.42 -4.30 2.63
CA GLY A 86 10.32 -3.89 1.23
C GLY A 86 10.84 -2.49 0.89
N LYS A 87 9.98 -1.67 0.29
CA LYS A 87 10.27 -0.31 -0.18
C LYS A 87 10.58 0.66 0.95
N TYR A 88 10.01 0.41 2.14
CA TYR A 88 10.21 1.20 3.34
C TYR A 88 11.63 1.75 3.51
N ARG A 89 11.70 3.02 3.89
CA ARG A 89 12.88 3.72 4.37
C ARG A 89 12.56 4.42 5.69
N SER A 90 13.58 4.59 6.52
CA SER A 90 13.44 5.33 7.79
C SER A 90 12.83 6.70 7.53
N GLY A 91 11.79 7.04 8.30
CA GLY A 91 11.04 8.28 8.14
C GLY A 91 9.84 8.18 7.20
N ASP A 92 9.68 7.09 6.45
CA ASP A 92 8.48 6.86 5.62
C ASP A 92 7.22 6.86 6.47
N GLU A 93 7.27 6.34 7.70
CA GLU A 93 6.17 6.32 8.66
C GLU A 93 5.54 7.70 8.91
N ASN A 94 6.27 8.79 8.66
CA ASN A 94 5.81 10.16 8.88
C ASN A 94 5.21 10.83 7.62
N LYS A 95 5.07 10.10 6.51
CA LYS A 95 4.62 10.65 5.22
C LYS A 95 3.10 10.76 5.06
N ILE A 96 2.34 10.18 5.98
CA ILE A 96 0.88 10.17 5.95
C ILE A 96 0.31 10.69 7.27
N ASN A 97 -0.94 11.16 7.22
CA ASN A 97 -1.72 11.50 8.41
C ASN A 97 -3.14 10.94 8.24
N PRO A 98 -3.66 10.12 9.17
CA PRO A 98 -3.00 9.64 10.39
C PRO A 98 -1.77 8.76 10.11
N LEU A 99 -0.86 8.68 11.07
CA LEU A 99 0.32 7.79 10.99
C LEU A 99 -0.13 6.31 10.90
N PRO A 100 0.75 5.40 10.43
CA PRO A 100 0.51 3.96 10.53
C PRO A 100 0.19 3.56 11.98
N HIS A 101 -0.74 2.63 12.17
CA HIS A 101 -1.09 2.13 13.50
C HIS A 101 0.10 1.39 14.14
N TYR A 102 0.84 0.64 13.32
CA TYR A 102 2.07 -0.03 13.72
C TYR A 102 3.12 0.05 12.63
N VAL A 103 4.39 0.07 13.03
CA VAL A 103 5.54 -0.06 12.13
C VAL A 103 6.42 -1.21 12.62
N LEU A 104 6.46 -2.31 11.87
CA LEU A 104 7.05 -3.57 12.32
C LEU A 104 8.18 -4.05 11.39
N PRO A 105 9.13 -4.86 11.88
CA PRO A 105 10.27 -5.31 11.07
C PRO A 105 9.84 -6.11 9.82
N SER A 106 8.87 -7.02 9.94
CA SER A 106 8.42 -7.88 8.85
C SER A 106 6.93 -8.24 8.94
N PHE A 107 6.47 -8.99 7.94
CA PHE A 107 5.13 -9.55 7.89
C PHE A 107 4.89 -10.55 9.03
N SER A 108 5.90 -11.31 9.45
CA SER A 108 5.74 -12.30 10.53
C SER A 108 5.38 -11.63 11.84
N GLU A 109 6.09 -10.57 12.24
CA GLU A 109 5.77 -9.87 13.49
C GLU A 109 4.41 -9.16 13.41
N ALA A 110 3.96 -8.77 12.22
CA ALA A 110 2.61 -8.24 12.03
C ALA A 110 1.53 -9.28 12.31
N ILE A 111 1.72 -10.53 11.85
CA ILE A 111 0.80 -11.63 12.15
C ILE A 111 0.81 -11.95 13.65
N ASP A 112 1.98 -12.02 14.27
CA ASP A 112 2.11 -12.29 15.70
C ASP A 112 1.34 -11.25 16.54
N LEU A 113 1.47 -9.97 16.19
CA LEU A 113 0.74 -8.88 16.82
C LEU A 113 -0.79 -9.04 16.67
N ILE A 114 -1.26 -9.37 15.45
CA ILE A 114 -2.69 -9.54 15.18
C ILE A 114 -3.27 -10.71 15.96
N ILE A 115 -2.55 -11.83 16.06
CA ILE A 115 -3.02 -13.01 16.82
C ILE A 115 -3.08 -12.71 18.32
N GLN A 116 -2.09 -12.01 18.87
CA GLN A 116 -2.05 -11.65 20.29
C GLN A 116 -3.16 -10.69 20.69
N ASN A 117 -3.54 -9.75 19.80
CA ASN A 117 -4.60 -8.78 20.09
C ASN A 117 -6.02 -9.33 19.90
N ASN A 118 -6.17 -10.49 19.23
CA ASN A 118 -7.45 -11.17 19.00
C ASN A 118 -7.65 -12.41 19.91
N SER A 119 -6.70 -12.68 20.81
CA SER A 119 -6.77 -13.75 21.82
C SER A 119 -7.23 -13.19 23.17
#